data_AF-A0A251TN11-F1
#
_entry.id   AF-A0A251TN11-F1
#
_cell.length_a   1.000
_cell.length_b   1.000
_cell.length_c   1.000
_cell.angle_alpha   90.00
_cell.angle_beta   90.00
_cell.angle_gamma   90.00
#
_symmetry.space_group_name_H-M   'P 1'
#
loop_
_entity.id
_entity.type
_entity.pdbx_description
1 polymer ?
#
loop_
_entity_poly.entity_id
_entity_poly.type
_entity_poly.pdbx_seq_one_letter_code
_entity_poly.pdbx_strand_id
1 'polypeptide(L)'
;MNAVAAILESMGIRQVTLIYESASIISHLTRAFRETGSELTHSIPITSSSCSLYEELEVVKRQQRKVFVVHTSLEVGVCLFQTAKKMEMIGDGYLWIATNAITDLFHSVNSTVFSSLKGMVGVKSYFPESTPEFLNFRKRFRKSSIRIIQKTSRMNLESLRCKDITP
;
A
#
# COMPACT_ATOMS: atom_id res chain seq x y z
N MET A 1 -9.84 -6.93 2.04
CA MET A 1 -9.08 -7.82 2.96
C MET A 1 -9.31 -9.30 2.68
N ASN A 2 -10.48 -9.69 2.16
CA ASN A 2 -10.80 -11.08 1.79
C ASN A 2 -9.79 -11.72 0.82
N ALA A 3 -9.23 -10.96 -0.12
CA ALA A 3 -8.21 -11.48 -1.03
C ALA A 3 -6.91 -11.90 -0.30
N VAL A 4 -6.48 -11.17 0.73
CA VAL A 4 -5.33 -11.58 1.56
C VAL A 4 -5.68 -12.85 2.33
N ALA A 5 -6.89 -12.91 2.90
CA ALA A 5 -7.38 -14.07 3.62
C ALA A 5 -7.43 -15.33 2.74
N ALA A 6 -7.94 -15.21 1.52
CA ALA A 6 -7.99 -16.30 0.54
C ALA A 6 -6.61 -16.78 0.11
N ILE A 7 -5.62 -15.88 -0.03
CA ILE A 7 -4.22 -16.27 -0.28
C ILE A 7 -3.70 -17.12 0.87
N LEU A 8 -3.88 -16.67 2.11
CA LEU A 8 -3.41 -17.39 3.30
C LEU A 8 -4.07 -18.76 3.44
N GLU A 9 -5.39 -18.83 3.21
CA GLU A 9 -6.17 -20.06 3.20
C GLU A 9 -5.64 -21.06 2.15
N SER A 10 -5.42 -20.60 0.92
CA SER A 10 -4.91 -21.45 -0.17
C SER A 10 -3.52 -22.02 0.12
N MET A 11 -2.75 -21.35 0.98
CA MET A 11 -1.41 -21.78 1.42
C MET A 11 -1.44 -22.57 2.73
N GLY A 12 -2.62 -22.79 3.34
CA GLY A 12 -2.75 -23.46 4.63
C GLY A 12 -2.15 -22.69 5.81
N ILE A 13 -1.95 -21.37 5.65
CA ILE A 13 -1.36 -20.51 6.68
C ILE A 13 -2.45 -20.11 7.67
N ARG A 14 -2.20 -20.34 8.96
CA ARG A 14 -3.16 -20.00 10.03
C ARG A 14 -2.75 -18.82 10.90
N GLN A 15 -1.45 -18.57 11.03
CA GLN A 15 -0.93 -17.55 11.95
C GLN A 15 -0.13 -16.51 11.19
N VAL A 16 -0.49 -15.26 11.42
CA VAL A 16 0.01 -14.13 10.65
C VAL A 16 0.39 -13.00 11.58
N THR A 17 1.49 -12.33 11.26
CA THR A 17 1.87 -11.08 11.90
C THR A 17 1.50 -9.91 11.00
N LEU A 18 0.71 -8.97 11.54
CA LEU A 18 0.35 -7.73 10.86
C LEU A 18 1.38 -6.65 11.20
N ILE A 19 1.92 -6.00 10.18
CA ILE A 19 2.72 -4.78 10.32
C ILE A 19 1.94 -3.63 9.69
N TYR A 20 1.64 -2.60 10.47
CA TYR A 20 0.68 -1.58 10.06
C TYR A 20 1.04 -0.16 10.47
N GLU A 21 0.62 0.81 9.67
CA GLU A 21 0.74 2.25 9.98
C GLU A 21 -0.57 2.81 10.58
N SER A 22 -1.73 2.32 10.12
CA SER A 22 -3.05 2.73 10.61
C SER A 22 -3.81 1.57 11.24
N ALA A 23 -4.21 1.73 12.51
CA ALA A 23 -4.94 0.70 13.27
C ALA A 23 -6.34 0.38 12.70
N SER A 24 -6.88 1.24 11.81
CA SER A 24 -8.19 1.03 11.17
C SER A 24 -8.30 -0.32 10.46
N ILE A 25 -7.19 -0.84 9.94
CA ILE A 25 -7.14 -2.10 9.20
C ILE A 25 -7.38 -3.35 10.07
N ILE A 26 -7.08 -3.26 11.37
CA ILE A 26 -7.02 -4.42 12.27
C ILE A 26 -8.38 -5.11 12.32
N SER A 27 -9.47 -4.34 12.49
CA SER A 27 -10.83 -4.90 12.57
C SER A 27 -11.25 -5.60 11.26
N HIS A 28 -10.85 -5.05 10.11
CA HIS A 28 -11.14 -5.62 8.80
C HIS A 28 -10.37 -6.92 8.56
N LEU A 29 -9.09 -6.98 8.93
CA LEU A 29 -8.26 -8.19 8.79
C LEU A 29 -8.69 -9.27 9.78
N THR A 30 -8.91 -8.93 11.05
CA THR A 30 -9.38 -9.88 12.07
C THR A 30 -10.67 -10.57 11.66
N ARG A 31 -11.63 -9.83 11.09
CA ARG A 31 -12.87 -10.41 10.57
C ARG A 31 -12.60 -11.36 9.40
N ALA A 32 -11.88 -10.90 8.37
CA ALA A 32 -11.60 -11.70 7.18
C ALA A 32 -10.80 -12.98 7.49
N PHE A 33 -9.88 -12.92 8.45
CA PHE A 33 -9.06 -14.06 8.85
C PHE A 33 -9.88 -15.09 9.62
N ARG A 34 -10.76 -14.64 10.51
CA ARG A 34 -11.68 -15.52 11.25
C ARG A 34 -12.55 -16.36 10.31
N GLU A 35 -13.05 -15.76 9.23
CA GLU A 35 -13.88 -16.44 8.23
C GLU A 35 -13.13 -17.55 7.46
N THR A 36 -11.79 -17.47 7.39
CA THR A 36 -10.92 -18.38 6.64
C THR A 36 -10.06 -19.28 7.54
N GLY A 37 -10.29 -19.24 8.86
CA GLY A 37 -9.52 -20.01 9.84
C GLY A 37 -8.09 -19.52 10.09
N SER A 38 -7.75 -18.32 9.59
CA SER A 38 -6.52 -17.60 9.92
C SER A 38 -6.72 -16.71 11.15
N GLU A 39 -5.63 -16.30 11.80
CA GLU A 39 -5.66 -15.36 12.91
C GLU A 39 -4.45 -14.41 12.89
N LEU A 40 -4.66 -13.21 13.43
CA LEU A 40 -3.59 -12.28 13.74
C LEU A 40 -2.97 -12.70 15.07
N THR A 41 -1.77 -13.27 15.02
CA THR A 41 -1.03 -13.69 16.22
C THR A 41 -0.29 -12.52 16.84
N HIS A 42 0.23 -11.62 16.00
CA HIS A 42 0.91 -10.41 16.44
C HIS A 42 0.52 -9.24 15.55
N SER A 43 0.53 -8.04 16.12
CA SER A 43 0.31 -6.79 15.41
C SER A 43 1.36 -5.78 15.84
N ILE A 44 2.13 -5.27 14.89
CA ILE A 44 3.25 -4.36 15.15
C ILE A 44 2.94 -3.03 14.46
N PRO A 45 2.70 -1.96 15.23
CA PRO A 45 2.54 -0.64 14.66
C PRO A 45 3.91 -0.14 14.18
N ILE A 46 3.93 0.50 13.01
CA ILE A 46 5.06 1.31 12.57
C ILE A 46 4.86 2.70 13.15
N THR A 47 5.64 3.02 14.17
CA THR A 47 5.60 4.32 14.86
C THR A 47 6.70 5.27 14.38
N SER A 48 7.71 4.75 13.71
CA SER A 48 8.84 5.53 13.24
C SER A 48 8.47 6.32 11.98
N SER A 49 8.60 7.65 12.06
CA SER A 49 8.61 8.52 10.88
C SER A 49 9.90 8.43 10.08
N SER A 50 10.90 7.70 10.59
CA SER A 50 12.20 7.54 9.96
C SER A 50 12.28 6.22 9.20
N CYS A 51 13.08 6.17 8.14
CA CYS A 51 13.25 4.99 7.28
C CYS A 51 14.04 3.84 7.95
N SER A 52 14.39 3.95 9.24
CA SER A 52 15.10 2.92 10.00
C SER A 52 14.11 2.10 10.84
N LEU A 53 13.62 1.00 10.27
CA LEU A 53 12.65 0.09 10.91
C LEU A 53 13.31 -1.17 11.48
N TYR A 54 14.57 -1.04 11.91
CA TYR A 54 15.37 -2.16 12.39
C TYR A 54 14.80 -2.78 13.66
N GLU A 55 14.36 -1.97 14.61
CA GLU A 55 13.87 -2.43 15.92
C GLU A 55 12.55 -3.22 15.75
N GLU A 56 11.61 -2.68 14.98
CA GLU A 56 10.35 -3.35 14.67
C GLU A 56 10.58 -4.67 13.91
N LEU A 57 11.54 -4.67 12.97
CA LEU A 57 11.90 -5.86 12.20
C LEU A 57 12.64 -6.91 13.04
N GLU A 58 13.40 -6.50 14.05
CA GLU A 58 14.09 -7.42 14.95
C GLU A 58 13.09 -8.25 15.78
N VAL A 59 12.00 -7.62 16.22
CA VAL A 59 10.90 -8.29 16.93
C VAL A 59 10.27 -9.39 16.06
N VAL A 60 9.92 -9.09 14.81
CA VAL A 60 9.36 -10.12 13.91
C VAL A 60 10.39 -11.15 13.44
N LYS A 61 11.66 -10.77 13.36
CA LYS A 61 12.75 -11.69 13.02
C LYS A 61 12.98 -12.75 14.09
N ARG A 62 12.48 -12.59 15.32
CA ARG A 62 12.51 -13.62 16.37
C ARG A 62 11.31 -14.58 16.36
N GLN A 63 10.23 -14.25 15.65
CA GLN A 63 8.99 -15.05 15.65
C GLN A 63 9.18 -16.42 14.96
N GLN A 64 8.53 -17.46 15.44
CA GLN A 64 8.65 -18.79 14.81
C GLN A 64 8.08 -18.80 13.37
N ARG A 65 6.97 -18.09 13.15
CA ARG A 65 6.33 -17.95 11.83
C ARG A 65 6.74 -16.65 11.18
N LYS A 66 7.13 -16.74 9.90
CA LYS A 66 7.67 -15.64 9.10
C LYS A 66 6.69 -15.20 8.01
N VAL A 67 5.41 -15.10 8.37
CA VAL A 67 4.36 -14.62 7.46
C VAL A 67 3.91 -13.24 7.91
N PHE A 68 4.13 -12.26 7.05
CA PHE A 68 3.92 -10.86 7.34
C PHE A 68 2.91 -10.26 6.37
N VAL A 69 1.84 -9.68 6.90
CA VAL A 69 0.91 -8.85 6.14
C VAL A 69 1.24 -7.39 6.41
N VAL A 70 1.51 -6.62 5.35
CA VAL A 70 1.97 -5.24 5.43
C VAL A 70 0.87 -4.29 4.96
N HIS A 71 0.43 -3.43 5.87
CA HIS A 71 -0.56 -2.39 5.62
C HIS A 71 -0.05 -1.01 6.05
N THR A 72 0.68 -0.39 5.13
CA THR A 72 1.32 0.91 5.33
C THR A 72 1.13 1.79 4.10
N SER A 73 1.49 3.06 4.19
CA SER A 73 1.81 3.87 3.02
C SER A 73 2.91 3.21 2.16
N LEU A 74 2.94 3.58 0.88
CA LEU A 74 3.93 3.06 -0.06
C LEU A 74 5.37 3.40 0.36
N GLU A 75 5.61 4.62 0.84
CA GLU A 75 6.93 5.08 1.28
C GLU A 75 7.46 4.23 2.44
N VAL A 76 6.63 4.05 3.48
CA VAL A 76 6.96 3.19 4.61
C VAL A 76 7.12 1.74 4.18
N GLY A 77 6.28 1.24 3.28
CA GLY A 77 6.38 -0.12 2.76
C GLY A 77 7.71 -0.39 2.03
N VAL A 78 8.20 0.59 1.26
CA VAL A 78 9.50 0.52 0.59
C VAL A 78 10.64 0.53 1.61
N CYS A 79 10.63 1.47 2.56
CA CYS A 79 11.63 1.53 3.63
C CYS A 79 11.68 0.23 4.44
N LEU A 80 10.52 -0.28 4.82
CA LEU A 80 10.37 -1.53 5.55
C LEU A 80 10.97 -2.70 4.79
N PHE A 81 10.60 -2.87 3.52
CA PHE A 81 11.05 -4.03 2.77
C PHE A 81 12.52 -3.94 2.36
N GLN A 82 13.05 -2.73 2.13
CA GLN A 82 14.50 -2.52 1.96
C GLN A 82 15.27 -2.86 3.24
N THR A 83 14.75 -2.51 4.41
CA THR A 83 15.37 -2.88 5.70
C THR A 83 15.30 -4.39 5.92
N ALA A 84 14.16 -5.01 5.63
CA ALA A 84 13.99 -6.46 5.68
C ALA A 84 15.01 -7.19 4.76
N LYS A 85 15.27 -6.65 3.57
CA LYS A 85 16.32 -7.17 2.66
C LYS A 85 17.71 -7.12 3.29
N LYS A 86 18.08 -5.98 3.90
CA LYS A 86 19.37 -5.83 4.61
C LYS A 86 19.48 -6.77 5.81
N MET A 87 18.35 -7.13 6.42
CA MET A 87 18.27 -8.09 7.52
C MET A 87 18.11 -9.54 7.07
N GLU A 88 18.25 -9.82 5.77
CA GLU A 88 18.13 -11.16 5.16
C GLU A 88 16.76 -11.83 5.38
N MET A 89 15.71 -11.02 5.51
CA MET A 89 14.34 -11.49 5.74
C MET A 89 13.56 -11.72 4.44
N ILE A 90 14.23 -12.03 3.32
CA ILE A 90 13.60 -12.22 2.00
C ILE A 90 13.88 -13.59 1.37
N GLY A 91 14.54 -14.49 2.10
CA GLY A 91 14.89 -15.83 1.65
C GLY A 91 13.82 -16.88 1.96
N ASP A 92 14.17 -18.14 1.71
CA ASP A 92 13.32 -19.28 1.95
C ASP A 92 12.82 -19.30 3.42
N GLY A 93 11.50 -19.40 3.57
CA GLY A 93 10.81 -19.34 4.85
C GLY A 93 10.09 -18.03 5.12
N TYR A 94 10.41 -16.93 4.42
CA TYR A 94 9.73 -15.65 4.59
C TYR A 94 8.61 -15.44 3.56
N LEU A 95 7.44 -15.00 4.02
CA LEU A 95 6.33 -14.59 3.17
C LEU A 95 5.89 -13.16 3.52
N TRP A 96 6.01 -12.26 2.56
CA TRP A 96 5.58 -10.87 2.67
C TRP A 96 4.38 -10.62 1.77
N ILE A 97 3.26 -10.21 2.35
CA ILE A 97 2.04 -9.90 1.63
C ILE A 97 1.73 -8.40 1.79
N ALA A 98 1.89 -7.63 0.72
CA ALA A 98 1.46 -6.24 0.66
C ALA A 98 -0.05 -6.14 0.38
N THR A 99 -0.74 -5.34 1.20
CA THR A 99 -2.13 -4.99 0.95
C THR A 99 -2.27 -3.97 -0.19
N ASN A 100 -3.50 -3.77 -0.64
CA ASN A 100 -3.84 -2.82 -1.69
C ASN A 100 -3.48 -1.36 -1.36
N ALA A 101 -3.28 -1.02 -0.09
CA ALA A 101 -2.75 0.28 0.34
C ALA A 101 -1.39 0.62 -0.30
N ILE A 102 -0.58 -0.40 -0.60
CA ILE A 102 0.72 -0.26 -1.26
C ILE A 102 0.58 -0.53 -2.76
N THR A 103 -0.03 -1.65 -3.13
CA THR A 103 0.06 -2.19 -4.50
C THR A 103 -0.85 -1.48 -5.49
N ASP A 104 -1.90 -0.79 -5.04
CA ASP A 104 -2.72 0.03 -5.94
C ASP A 104 -1.94 1.25 -6.47
N LEU A 105 -0.88 1.66 -5.77
CA LEU A 105 -0.02 2.78 -6.16
C LEU A 105 1.10 2.36 -7.12
N PHE A 106 1.26 1.07 -7.45
CA PHE A 106 2.36 0.58 -8.30
C PHE A 106 2.38 1.17 -9.72
N HIS A 107 1.24 1.61 -10.22
CA HIS A 107 1.16 2.26 -11.54
C HIS A 107 1.73 3.68 -11.55
N SER A 108 1.92 4.29 -10.37
CA SER A 108 2.36 5.67 -10.21
C SER A 108 3.83 5.82 -9.83
N VAL A 109 4.54 4.71 -9.63
CA VAL A 109 5.94 4.72 -9.17
C VAL A 109 6.92 4.44 -10.29
N ASN A 110 8.16 4.88 -10.10
CA ASN A 110 9.25 4.56 -11.02
C ASN A 110 9.73 3.11 -10.85
N SER A 111 10.54 2.65 -11.81
CA SER A 111 11.09 1.29 -11.84
C SER A 111 11.96 0.96 -10.62
N THR A 112 12.65 1.94 -10.04
CA THR A 112 13.51 1.78 -8.85
C THR A 112 12.70 1.47 -7.60
N VAL A 113 11.57 2.15 -7.40
CA VAL A 113 10.66 1.86 -6.29
C VAL A 113 10.03 0.48 -6.46
N PHE A 114 9.59 0.16 -7.69
CA PHE A 114 9.03 -1.16 -7.99
C PHE A 114 10.04 -2.30 -7.75
N SER A 115 11.29 -2.14 -8.19
CA SER A 115 12.35 -3.13 -7.98
C SER A 115 12.70 -3.31 -6.50
N SER A 116 12.58 -2.25 -5.70
CA SER A 116 12.78 -2.30 -4.25
C SER A 116 11.80 -3.27 -3.58
N LEU A 117 10.59 -3.44 -4.11
CA LEU A 117 9.55 -4.33 -3.56
C LEU A 117 9.55 -5.76 -4.17
N LYS A 118 10.48 -6.05 -5.10
CA LYS A 118 10.60 -7.38 -5.70
C LYS A 118 10.86 -8.43 -4.61
N GLY A 119 9.96 -9.41 -4.52
CA GLY A 119 9.94 -10.46 -3.48
C GLY A 119 8.67 -10.43 -2.60
N MET A 120 7.89 -9.35 -2.64
CA MET A 120 6.58 -9.30 -1.99
C MET A 120 5.47 -9.85 -2.88
N VAL A 121 4.51 -10.54 -2.26
CA VAL A 121 3.22 -10.88 -2.87
C VAL A 121 2.29 -9.69 -2.65
N GLY A 122 1.64 -9.19 -3.70
CA GLY A 122 0.77 -8.01 -3.62
C GLY A 122 -0.68 -8.33 -3.95
N VAL A 123 -1.62 -7.68 -3.26
CA VAL A 123 -3.06 -7.75 -3.58
C VAL A 123 -3.53 -6.43 -4.16
N LYS A 124 -3.94 -6.43 -5.42
CA LYS A 124 -4.41 -5.24 -6.13
C LYS A 124 -5.93 -5.20 -6.25
N SER A 125 -6.51 -4.03 -6.06
CA SER A 125 -7.93 -3.79 -6.32
C SER A 125 -8.22 -3.99 -7.81
N TYR A 126 -9.22 -4.82 -8.12
CA TYR A 126 -9.67 -5.04 -9.48
C TYR A 126 -10.80 -4.07 -9.83
N PHE A 127 -10.61 -3.32 -10.92
CA PHE A 127 -11.63 -2.44 -11.48
C PHE A 127 -11.88 -2.87 -12.94
N PRO A 128 -13.08 -3.39 -13.28
CA PRO A 128 -13.35 -3.86 -14.64
C PRO A 128 -13.49 -2.68 -15.59
N GLU A 129 -12.40 -2.37 -16.30
CA GLU A 129 -12.30 -1.18 -17.15
C GLU A 129 -13.20 -1.21 -18.40
N SER A 130 -13.75 -2.38 -18.73
CA SER A 130 -14.66 -2.59 -19.85
C SER A 130 -16.12 -2.26 -19.51
N THR A 131 -16.46 -2.03 -18.25
CA THR A 131 -17.85 -1.76 -17.84
C THR A 131 -18.33 -0.38 -18.32
N PRO A 132 -19.60 -0.24 -18.74
CA PRO A 132 -20.17 1.05 -19.11
C PRO A 132 -20.01 2.12 -18.01
N GLU A 133 -20.14 1.73 -16.75
CA GLU A 133 -20.01 2.60 -15.58
C GLU A 133 -18.60 3.17 -15.47
N PHE A 134 -17.58 2.31 -15.58
CA PHE A 134 -16.18 2.73 -15.56
C PHE A 134 -15.86 3.63 -16.75
N LEU A 135 -16.30 3.27 -17.96
CA LEU A 135 -16.07 4.06 -19.17
C LEU A 135 -16.74 5.44 -19.07
N ASN A 136 -17.96 5.50 -18.54
CA ASN A 136 -18.68 6.75 -18.31
C ASN A 136 -18.00 7.62 -17.25
N PHE A 137 -17.57 7.02 -16.13
CA PHE A 137 -16.76 7.71 -15.13
C PHE A 137 -15.48 8.26 -15.74
N ARG A 138 -14.70 7.44 -16.45
CA ARG A 138 -13.44 7.84 -17.10
C ARG A 138 -13.64 9.00 -18.07
N LYS A 139 -14.69 8.97 -18.90
CA LYS A 139 -15.04 10.08 -19.82
C LYS A 139 -15.35 11.37 -19.05
N ARG A 140 -16.20 11.30 -18.02
CA ARG A 140 -16.59 12.45 -17.19
C ARG A 140 -15.40 13.02 -16.43
N PHE A 141 -14.61 12.14 -15.81
CA PHE A 141 -13.41 12.50 -15.07
C PHE A 141 -12.43 13.23 -15.97
N ARG A 142 -12.08 12.68 -17.14
CA ARG A 142 -11.16 13.33 -18.10
C ARG A 142 -11.65 14.72 -18.52
N LYS A 143 -12.96 14.88 -18.77
CA LYS A 143 -13.56 16.18 -19.11
C LYS A 143 -13.47 17.17 -17.94
N SER A 144 -13.66 16.70 -16.71
CA SER A 144 -13.56 17.53 -15.50
C SER A 144 -12.11 17.91 -15.17
N SER A 145 -11.16 16.98 -15.29
CA SER A 145 -9.74 17.23 -15.03
C SER A 145 -9.16 18.29 -15.95
N ILE A 146 -9.52 18.26 -17.24
CA ILE A 146 -9.12 19.30 -18.20
C ILE A 146 -9.70 20.67 -17.81
N ARG A 147 -10.97 20.70 -17.36
CA ARG A 147 -11.60 21.96 -16.90
C ARG A 147 -10.92 22.52 -15.64
N ILE A 148 -10.53 21.65 -14.70
CA ILE A 148 -9.80 22.07 -13.49
C ILE A 148 -8.44 22.67 -13.88
N ILE A 149 -7.67 21.98 -14.73
CA ILE A 149 -6.37 22.47 -15.21
C ILE A 149 -6.54 23.82 -15.93
N GLN A 150 -7.50 23.94 -16.86
CA GLN A 150 -7.77 25.19 -17.57
C GLN A 150 -8.19 26.33 -16.64
N LYS A 151 -9.01 26.04 -15.63
CA LYS A 151 -9.45 27.03 -14.65
C LYS A 151 -8.28 27.48 -13.77
N THR A 152 -7.44 26.57 -13.29
CA THR A 152 -6.23 26.87 -12.52
C THR A 152 -5.23 27.69 -13.33
N SER A 153 -5.00 27.35 -14.61
CA SER A 153 -4.16 28.16 -15.50
C SER A 153 -4.73 29.56 -15.72
N ARG A 154 -6.05 29.71 -15.90
CA ARG A 154 -6.71 31.02 -16.04
C ARG A 154 -6.59 31.87 -14.77
N MET A 155 -6.82 31.28 -13.60
CA MET A 155 -6.68 31.97 -12.31
C MET A 155 -5.23 32.44 -12.08
N ASN A 156 -4.24 31.63 -12.47
CA ASN A 156 -2.83 32.02 -12.37
C ASN A 156 -2.47 33.17 -13.33
N LEU A 157 -2.98 33.17 -14.57
CA LEU A 157 -2.81 34.27 -15.54
C LEU A 157 -3.47 35.57 -15.08
N GLU A 158 -4.66 35.51 -14.49
CA GLU A 158 -5.33 36.71 -13.94
C GLU A 158 -4.57 37.27 -12.72
N SER A 159 -4.01 36.40 -11.86
CA SER A 159 -3.20 36.83 -10.72
C SER A 159 -1.88 37.52 -11.11
N LEU A 160 -1.30 37.15 -12.26
CA LEU A 160 -0.12 37.81 -12.83
C LEU A 160 -0.48 39.17 -13.43
N ARG A 161 -1.63 39.28 -14.10
CA ARG A 161 -2.10 40.52 -14.74
C ARG A 161 -2.46 41.63 -13.75
N CYS A 162 -2.84 41.26 -12.52
CA CYS A 162 -3.11 42.23 -11.45
C CYS A 162 -1.83 42.80 -10.79
N LYS A 163 -0.64 42.23 -11.03
CA LYS A 163 0.62 42.75 -10.47
C LYS A 163 1.31 43.81 -11.33
N ASP A 164 0.91 43.96 -12.59
CA ASP A 164 1.48 44.94 -13.52
C ASP A 164 0.68 46.26 -13.58
N ILE A 165 -0.20 46.49 -12.60
CA ILE A 165 -0.98 47.73 -12.48
C ILE A 165 -0.77 48.34 -11.10
N THR A 166 0.40 48.95 -10.90
CA THR A 166 0.58 50.07 -9.98
C THR A 166 1.53 51.08 -10.63
N PRO A 167 1.22 52.39 -10.56
CA PRO A 167 1.94 53.43 -11.29
C PRO A 167 3.37 53.66 -10.79
#